data_AF-A0AAW0G839-F1
#
_entry.id   AF-A0AAW0G839-F1
#
_cell.length_a   1.000
_cell.length_b   1.000
_cell.length_c   1.000
_cell.angle_alpha   90.00
_cell.angle_beta   90.00
_cell.angle_gamma   90.00
#
_symmetry.space_group_name_H-M   'P 1'
#
loop_
_entity.id
_entity.type
_entity.pdbx_description
1 polymer ?
#
loop_
_entity_poly.entity_id
_entity_poly.type
_entity_poly.pdbx_seq_one_letter_code
_entity_poly.pdbx_strand_id
1 'polypeptide(L)'
;MTYNLYYERTPPLKYIRTNVNEPYEQLKAVLEEMLAHPQILPDGGYLGFGLQRQYGLSEDTDLSTLVQNLKGSDALLMTVCDDLSIDVSVRMLYSGDDGYDVLAHQIYDIGHETVEEYPYADYIIQNDSEAFRVNTDKRDKDSKMPMIRWVVGNIKLGYVSQTISTYGNEPSLDQMYGHVCLIITIGPHGDRQNIDNLPQRDDDDNDYY
;
A
#
# COMPACT_ATOMS: atom_id res chain seq x y z
N MET A 1 36.67 -15.85 25.96
CA MET A 1 36.03 -15.05 27.03
C MET A 1 34.55 -15.00 26.74
N THR A 2 33.74 -15.63 27.58
CA THR A 2 32.28 -15.72 27.46
C THR A 2 31.65 -14.78 28.48
N TYR A 3 30.93 -13.76 28.01
CA TYR A 3 30.19 -12.83 28.87
C TYR A 3 28.86 -13.49 29.29
N ASN A 4 28.67 -13.70 30.59
CA ASN A 4 27.38 -14.10 31.16
C ASN A 4 26.61 -12.83 31.53
N LEU A 5 25.47 -12.62 30.89
CA LEU A 5 24.56 -11.52 31.21
C LEU A 5 23.76 -11.88 32.47
N TYR A 6 24.00 -11.19 33.58
CA TYR A 6 23.18 -11.32 34.79
C TYR A 6 22.00 -10.35 34.70
N TYR A 7 20.79 -10.89 34.60
CA TYR A 7 19.57 -10.09 34.77
C TYR A 7 19.35 -9.84 36.26
N GLU A 8 19.55 -8.60 36.71
CA GLU A 8 19.05 -8.14 38.00
C GLU A 8 17.51 -8.18 37.98
N ARG A 9 16.93 -8.82 39.01
CA ARG A 9 15.48 -8.81 39.24
C ARG A 9 15.03 -7.39 39.58
N THR A 10 14.69 -6.63 38.57
CA THR A 10 13.82 -5.46 38.73
C THR A 10 12.47 -5.94 39.29
N PRO A 11 11.83 -5.19 40.22
CA PRO A 11 10.47 -5.50 40.63
C PRO A 11 9.58 -5.54 39.38
N PRO A 12 8.56 -6.42 39.32
CA PRO A 12 7.73 -6.52 38.12
C PRO A 12 7.21 -5.12 37.83
N LEU A 13 7.63 -4.56 36.68
CA LEU A 13 6.98 -3.39 36.11
C LEU A 13 5.49 -3.71 36.16
N LYS A 14 4.71 -2.83 36.80
CA LYS A 14 3.25 -2.92 36.71
C LYS A 14 2.95 -2.96 35.22
N TYR A 15 2.61 -4.14 34.71
CA TYR A 15 2.09 -4.28 33.37
C TYR A 15 0.83 -3.43 33.35
N ILE A 16 0.95 -2.22 32.79
CA ILE A 16 -0.22 -1.51 32.31
C ILE A 16 -0.79 -2.46 31.28
N ARG A 17 -1.90 -3.11 31.62
CA ARG A 17 -2.70 -3.82 30.62
C ARG A 17 -3.23 -2.73 29.71
N THR A 18 -2.52 -2.43 28.63
CA THR A 18 -3.13 -1.74 27.51
C THR A 18 -4.28 -2.65 27.08
N ASN A 19 -5.49 -2.10 27.15
CA ASN A 19 -6.66 -2.84 26.72
C ASN A 19 -6.46 -3.10 25.23
N VAL A 20 -6.42 -4.35 24.79
CA VAL A 20 -6.11 -4.70 23.39
C VAL A 20 -7.11 -4.04 22.41
N ASN A 21 -8.28 -3.65 22.91
CA ASN A 21 -9.30 -2.91 22.16
C ASN A 21 -9.02 -1.41 22.02
N GLU A 22 -8.16 -0.81 22.84
CA GLU A 22 -7.94 0.64 22.83
C GLU A 22 -7.36 1.15 21.49
N PRO A 23 -6.34 0.50 20.87
CA PRO A 23 -5.87 0.91 19.55
C PRO A 23 -6.92 0.75 18.45
N TYR A 24 -7.77 -0.27 18.54
CA TYR A 24 -8.87 -0.49 17.61
C TYR A 24 -9.90 0.64 17.67
N GLU A 25 -10.41 0.93 18.87
CA GLU A 25 -11.43 1.98 19.07
C GLU A 25 -10.89 3.36 18.68
N GLN A 26 -9.61 3.64 18.99
CA GLN A 26 -8.97 4.89 18.59
C GLN A 26 -8.85 5.01 17.06
N LEU A 27 -8.38 3.97 16.37
CA LEU A 27 -8.24 4.00 14.92
C LEU A 27 -9.60 4.13 14.25
N LYS A 28 -10.61 3.39 14.74
CA LYS A 28 -11.98 3.45 14.25
C LYS A 28 -12.57 4.85 14.41
N ALA A 29 -12.47 5.44 15.60
CA ALA A 29 -12.97 6.79 15.85
C ALA A 29 -12.30 7.84 14.94
N VAL A 30 -10.98 7.73 14.74
CA VAL A 30 -10.24 8.63 13.85
C VAL A 30 -10.69 8.47 12.39
N LEU A 31 -10.87 7.23 11.92
CA LEU A 31 -11.35 6.99 10.55
C LEU A 31 -12.80 7.47 10.36
N GLU A 32 -13.69 7.23 11.32
CA GLU A 32 -15.06 7.76 11.29
C GLU A 32 -15.09 9.29 11.24
N GLU A 33 -14.32 9.96 12.09
CA GLU A 33 -14.19 11.43 12.09
C GLU A 33 -13.64 11.93 10.76
N MET A 34 -12.61 11.27 10.23
CA MET A 34 -11.99 11.61 8.96
C MET A 34 -12.99 11.48 7.79
N LEU A 35 -13.77 10.40 7.75
CA LEU A 35 -14.75 10.15 6.68
C LEU A 35 -15.93 11.13 6.74
N ALA A 36 -16.34 11.53 7.94
CA ALA A 36 -17.39 12.52 8.16
C ALA A 36 -16.95 13.95 7.77
N HIS A 37 -15.65 14.23 7.79
CA HIS A 37 -15.12 15.57 7.54
C HIS A 37 -15.30 16.01 6.07
N PRO A 38 -16.01 17.12 5.79
CA PRO A 38 -16.38 17.50 4.41
C PRO A 38 -15.19 17.95 3.54
N GLN A 39 -14.08 18.35 4.15
CA GLN A 39 -12.88 18.77 3.41
C GLN A 39 -11.93 17.61 3.05
N ILE A 40 -12.17 16.41 3.59
CA ILE A 40 -11.32 15.25 3.33
C ILE A 40 -11.92 14.51 2.14
N LEU A 41 -11.19 14.46 1.03
CA LEU A 41 -11.62 13.82 -0.21
C LEU A 41 -13.08 14.20 -0.57
N PRO A 42 -13.41 15.49 -0.76
CA PRO A 42 -14.78 15.93 -0.99
C PRO A 42 -15.43 15.20 -2.17
N ASP A 43 -14.66 14.97 -3.22
CA ASP A 43 -15.08 14.27 -4.44
C ASP A 43 -14.74 12.76 -4.43
N GLY A 44 -14.30 12.25 -3.28
CA GLY A 44 -13.76 10.90 -3.15
C GLY A 44 -12.28 10.80 -3.55
N GLY A 45 -11.75 9.59 -3.59
CA GLY A 45 -10.39 9.29 -4.02
C GLY A 45 -9.74 8.18 -3.21
N TYR A 46 -8.41 8.19 -3.20
CA TYR A 46 -7.60 7.11 -2.65
C TYR A 46 -6.77 7.58 -1.46
N LEU A 47 -6.80 6.83 -0.36
CA LEU A 47 -5.85 6.97 0.75
C LEU A 47 -4.85 5.82 0.72
N GLY A 48 -3.57 6.17 0.75
CA GLY A 48 -2.48 5.21 0.74
C GLY A 48 -1.83 5.02 2.10
N PHE A 49 -1.56 3.76 2.45
CA PHE A 49 -0.81 3.36 3.64
C PHE A 49 0.30 2.40 3.24
N GLY A 50 1.56 2.80 3.41
CA GLY A 50 2.67 1.85 3.30
C GLY A 50 2.62 0.83 4.43
N LEU A 51 2.87 -0.44 4.12
CA LEU A 51 2.89 -1.50 5.13
C LEU A 51 4.04 -1.25 6.13
N GLN A 52 3.74 -1.36 7.43
CA GLN A 52 4.72 -1.12 8.50
C GLN A 52 5.52 -2.37 8.88
N ARG A 53 5.09 -3.54 8.39
CA ARG A 53 5.80 -4.80 8.56
C ARG A 53 6.37 -5.28 7.23
N GLN A 54 7.44 -6.05 7.33
CA GLN A 54 7.97 -6.80 6.19
C GLN A 54 7.21 -8.11 6.08
N TYR A 55 6.75 -8.40 4.86
CA TYR A 55 6.11 -9.65 4.51
C TYR A 55 7.03 -10.41 3.56
N GLY A 56 7.11 -11.74 3.73
CA GLY A 56 7.83 -12.58 2.78
C GLY A 56 6.98 -12.68 1.52
N LEU A 57 7.42 -12.02 0.46
CA LEU A 57 6.77 -12.09 -0.85
C LEU A 57 7.62 -12.93 -1.80
N SER A 58 7.04 -13.30 -2.93
CA SER A 58 7.62 -13.93 -4.11
C SER A 58 6.78 -13.53 -5.33
N GLU A 59 7.25 -13.78 -6.55
CA GLU A 59 6.44 -13.54 -7.78
C GLU A 59 5.10 -14.26 -7.72
N ASP A 60 5.10 -15.51 -7.25
CA ASP A 60 3.90 -16.32 -7.07
C ASP A 60 3.01 -15.86 -5.90
N THR A 61 3.38 -14.81 -5.16
CA THR A 61 2.57 -14.33 -4.04
C THR A 61 1.38 -13.57 -4.57
N ASP A 62 0.21 -14.18 -4.41
CA ASP A 62 -1.07 -13.52 -4.60
C ASP A 62 -1.30 -12.49 -3.48
N LEU A 63 -1.29 -11.19 -3.84
CA LEU A 63 -1.50 -10.09 -2.89
C LEU A 63 -2.87 -10.15 -2.20
N SER A 64 -3.88 -10.77 -2.83
CA SER A 64 -5.18 -10.97 -2.20
C SER A 64 -5.08 -11.90 -0.98
N THR A 65 -4.17 -12.88 -1.02
CA THR A 65 -3.90 -13.79 0.11
C THR A 65 -3.06 -13.12 1.20
N LEU A 66 -2.30 -12.08 0.87
CA LEU A 66 -1.51 -11.32 1.85
C LEU A 66 -2.40 -10.65 2.90
N VAL A 67 -3.63 -10.28 2.52
CA VAL A 67 -4.67 -9.75 3.43
C VAL A 67 -4.83 -10.65 4.66
N GLN A 68 -4.85 -11.96 4.46
CA GLN A 68 -5.02 -12.95 5.55
C GLN A 68 -3.79 -13.07 6.45
N ASN A 69 -2.65 -12.57 5.99
CA ASN A 69 -1.35 -12.68 6.64
C ASN A 69 -0.84 -11.35 7.22
N LEU A 70 -1.60 -10.27 7.09
CA LEU A 70 -1.27 -8.97 7.69
C LEU A 70 -1.09 -9.11 9.20
N LYS A 71 -0.18 -8.32 9.79
CA LYS A 71 0.15 -8.38 11.21
C LYS A 71 0.22 -6.99 11.85
N GLY A 72 -0.13 -6.93 13.13
CA GLY A 72 0.02 -5.71 13.92
C GLY A 72 -0.87 -4.57 13.42
N SER A 73 -0.28 -3.40 13.18
CA SER A 73 -0.99 -2.20 12.72
C SER A 73 -1.59 -2.36 11.33
N ASP A 74 -0.94 -3.10 10.42
CA ASP A 74 -1.47 -3.33 9.07
C ASP A 74 -2.76 -4.16 9.13
N ALA A 75 -2.78 -5.22 9.95
CA ALA A 75 -3.97 -6.03 10.19
C ALA A 75 -5.08 -5.23 10.87
N LEU A 76 -4.71 -4.41 11.86
CA LEU A 76 -5.66 -3.57 12.58
C LEU A 76 -6.35 -2.57 11.64
N LEU A 77 -5.60 -1.95 10.74
CA LEU A 77 -6.15 -1.05 9.73
C LEU A 77 -7.13 -1.78 8.81
N MET A 78 -6.75 -2.96 8.31
CA MET A 78 -7.62 -3.79 7.48
C MET A 78 -8.94 -4.14 8.21
N THR A 79 -8.85 -4.60 9.46
CA THR A 79 -10.03 -4.96 10.27
C THR A 79 -10.95 -3.77 10.49
N VAL A 80 -10.41 -2.60 10.83
CA VAL A 80 -11.25 -1.40 11.03
C VAL A 80 -11.92 -0.96 9.73
N CYS A 81 -11.24 -1.04 8.58
CA CYS A 81 -11.84 -0.69 7.30
C CYS A 81 -12.98 -1.66 6.94
N ASP A 82 -12.80 -2.96 7.18
CA ASP A 82 -13.83 -3.98 6.99
C ASP A 82 -15.06 -3.72 7.88
N ASP A 83 -14.85 -3.41 9.16
CA ASP A 83 -15.91 -3.07 10.11
C ASP A 83 -16.69 -1.80 9.74
N LEU A 84 -16.05 -0.86 9.02
CA LEU A 84 -16.68 0.35 8.50
C LEU A 84 -17.27 0.15 7.09
N SER A 85 -17.14 -1.06 6.53
CA SER A 85 -17.55 -1.40 5.16
C SER A 85 -16.95 -0.44 4.12
N ILE A 86 -15.67 -0.10 4.30
CA ILE A 86 -14.90 0.73 3.38
C ILE A 86 -14.06 -0.20 2.50
N ASP A 87 -14.05 0.09 1.20
CA ASP A 87 -13.23 -0.67 0.26
C ASP A 87 -11.73 -0.46 0.53
N VAL A 88 -11.03 -1.56 0.73
CA VAL A 88 -9.58 -1.56 0.96
C VAL A 88 -8.95 -2.72 0.18
N SER A 89 -7.85 -2.43 -0.51
CA SER A 89 -7.10 -3.42 -1.26
C SER A 89 -5.61 -3.34 -0.96
N VAL A 90 -4.95 -4.50 -1.02
CA VAL A 90 -3.49 -4.59 -0.99
C VAL A 90 -2.99 -4.47 -2.43
N ARG A 91 -2.06 -3.55 -2.68
CA ARG A 91 -1.53 -3.25 -4.01
C ARG A 91 0.00 -3.16 -3.98
N MET A 92 0.63 -3.45 -5.11
CA MET A 92 2.05 -3.18 -5.34
C MET A 92 2.20 -1.86 -6.09
N LEU A 93 2.92 -0.91 -5.50
CA LEU A 93 3.24 0.38 -6.11
C LEU A 93 4.58 0.29 -6.84
N TYR A 94 4.55 0.55 -8.14
CA TYR A 94 5.70 0.63 -9.03
C TYR A 94 5.97 2.09 -9.41
N SER A 95 7.21 2.54 -9.24
CA SER A 95 7.56 3.96 -9.35
C SER A 95 8.07 4.33 -10.73
N GLY A 96 7.17 4.80 -11.62
CA GLY A 96 7.46 5.05 -13.04
C GLY A 96 8.56 6.07 -13.31
N ASP A 97 9.35 5.82 -14.36
CA ASP A 97 10.33 6.79 -14.86
C ASP A 97 9.69 7.93 -15.69
N ASP A 98 8.47 7.70 -16.21
CA ASP A 98 7.74 8.61 -17.11
C ASP A 98 6.79 9.58 -16.39
N GLY A 99 6.98 9.77 -15.08
CA GLY A 99 6.27 10.79 -14.30
C GLY A 99 4.94 10.36 -13.69
N TYR A 100 4.60 9.07 -13.73
CA TYR A 100 3.45 8.49 -13.05
C TYR A 100 3.80 7.13 -12.44
N ASP A 101 3.19 6.78 -11.32
CA ASP A 101 3.37 5.47 -10.69
C ASP A 101 2.23 4.52 -11.11
N VAL A 102 2.40 3.22 -10.91
CA VAL A 102 1.36 2.21 -11.18
C VAL A 102 1.06 1.42 -9.91
N LEU A 103 -0.23 1.30 -9.59
CA LEU A 103 -0.71 0.38 -8.57
C LEU A 103 -1.17 -0.92 -9.22
N ALA A 104 -0.44 -2.00 -9.03
CA ALA A 104 -0.78 -3.34 -9.50
C ALA A 104 -1.50 -4.17 -8.42
N HIS A 105 -2.37 -5.07 -8.85
CA HIS A 105 -2.95 -6.14 -8.04
C HIS A 105 -2.00 -7.34 -7.93
N GLN A 106 -1.11 -7.53 -8.91
CA GLN A 106 -0.14 -8.63 -8.92
C GLN A 106 1.31 -8.14 -8.76
N ILE A 107 2.19 -9.08 -8.39
CA ILE A 107 3.63 -8.84 -8.32
C ILE A 107 4.23 -9.21 -9.68
N TYR A 108 4.85 -8.22 -10.29
CA TYR A 108 5.65 -8.35 -11.51
C TYR A 108 7.13 -8.25 -11.17
N ASP A 109 7.93 -9.20 -11.69
CA ASP A 109 9.37 -9.05 -11.77
C ASP A 109 9.71 -8.11 -12.93
N ILE A 110 10.20 -6.93 -12.56
CA ILE A 110 10.63 -5.90 -13.48
C ILE A 110 12.13 -5.82 -13.29
N GLY A 111 12.81 -6.87 -13.73
CA GLY A 111 14.25 -6.98 -13.60
C GLY A 111 14.99 -5.80 -14.25
N HIS A 112 16.27 -5.65 -13.94
CA HIS A 112 17.14 -4.62 -14.51
C HIS A 112 17.29 -4.65 -16.04
N GLU A 113 16.82 -5.71 -16.72
CA GLU A 113 17.04 -5.94 -18.15
C GLU A 113 15.86 -5.58 -19.06
N THR A 114 14.72 -5.11 -18.54
CA THR A 114 13.62 -4.65 -19.41
C THR A 114 13.75 -3.16 -19.77
N VAL A 115 14.63 -2.97 -20.74
CA VAL A 115 14.51 -2.19 -21.99
C VAL A 115 14.25 -0.68 -21.94
N GLU A 116 15.19 0.04 -22.56
CA GLU A 116 15.08 1.38 -23.16
C GLU A 116 13.90 1.54 -24.17
N GLU A 117 13.04 0.53 -24.36
CA GLU A 117 12.01 0.46 -25.41
C GLU A 117 10.57 0.27 -24.90
N TYR A 118 10.34 -0.05 -23.61
CA TYR A 118 8.98 -0.18 -23.06
C TYR A 118 8.92 0.24 -21.59
N PRO A 119 8.15 1.29 -21.23
CA PRO A 119 7.87 1.61 -19.84
C PRO A 119 7.18 0.43 -19.16
N TYR A 120 7.75 -0.10 -18.07
CA TYR A 120 7.12 -1.22 -17.34
C TYR A 120 5.73 -0.87 -16.82
N ALA A 121 5.45 0.41 -16.62
CA ALA A 121 4.13 0.90 -16.27
C ALA A 121 3.07 0.45 -17.31
N ASP A 122 3.37 0.57 -18.60
CA ASP A 122 2.48 0.14 -19.67
C ASP A 122 2.35 -1.38 -19.75
N TYR A 123 3.45 -2.10 -19.51
CA TYR A 123 3.43 -3.56 -19.44
C TYR A 123 2.49 -4.05 -18.32
N ILE A 124 2.58 -3.47 -17.12
CA ILE A 124 1.72 -3.83 -15.99
C ILE A 124 0.26 -3.54 -16.33
N ILE A 125 -0.06 -2.36 -16.85
CA ILE A 125 -1.43 -1.97 -17.21
C ILE A 125 -2.05 -2.94 -18.23
N GLN A 126 -1.25 -3.42 -19.20
CA GLN A 126 -1.73 -4.37 -20.21
C GLN A 126 -1.97 -5.78 -19.66
N ASN A 127 -1.25 -6.19 -18.62
CA ASN A 127 -1.30 -7.56 -18.09
C ASN A 127 -2.09 -7.68 -16.78
N ASP A 128 -2.37 -6.57 -16.10
CA ASP A 128 -3.15 -6.50 -14.87
C ASP A 128 -4.38 -5.61 -15.10
N SER A 129 -5.54 -6.24 -15.33
CA SER A 129 -6.81 -5.55 -15.55
C SER A 129 -7.29 -4.70 -14.35
N GLU A 130 -6.68 -4.88 -13.17
CA GLU A 130 -6.96 -4.07 -11.99
C GLU A 130 -5.90 -3.01 -11.71
N ALA A 131 -4.81 -2.99 -12.49
CA ALA A 131 -3.80 -1.97 -12.37
C ALA A 131 -4.30 -0.63 -12.92
N PHE A 132 -3.78 0.44 -12.35
CA PHE A 132 -4.05 1.79 -12.83
C PHE A 132 -2.89 2.74 -12.52
N ARG A 133 -2.74 3.74 -13.39
CA ARG A 133 -1.77 4.81 -13.23
C ARG A 133 -2.23 5.77 -12.14
N VAL A 134 -1.29 6.24 -11.33
CA VAL A 134 -1.55 7.16 -10.23
C VAL A 134 -0.50 8.26 -10.20
N ASN A 135 -0.96 9.46 -9.86
CA ASN A 135 -0.05 10.56 -9.61
C ASN A 135 0.35 10.57 -8.13
N THR A 136 1.65 10.37 -7.88
CA THR A 136 2.25 10.48 -6.55
C THR A 136 3.07 11.78 -6.39
N ASP A 137 3.34 12.53 -7.46
CA ASP A 137 4.00 13.83 -7.40
C ASP A 137 3.01 14.93 -7.02
N LYS A 138 3.11 15.36 -5.75
CA LYS A 138 2.32 16.46 -5.18
C LYS A 138 2.49 17.81 -5.88
N ARG A 139 3.50 17.96 -6.76
CA ARG A 139 3.77 19.19 -7.50
C ARG A 139 2.99 19.27 -8.81
N ASP A 140 2.56 18.13 -9.36
CA ASP A 140 1.71 18.11 -10.54
C ASP A 140 0.24 18.06 -10.12
N LYS A 141 -0.38 19.24 -10.08
CA LYS A 141 -1.80 19.39 -9.70
C LYS A 141 -2.75 19.36 -10.89
N ASP A 142 -2.21 19.41 -12.11
CA ASP A 142 -2.99 19.50 -13.34
C ASP A 142 -3.11 18.14 -14.04
N SER A 143 -2.38 17.13 -13.56
CA SER A 143 -2.58 15.73 -13.97
C SER A 143 -4.02 15.29 -13.75
N LYS A 144 -4.60 14.67 -14.79
CA LYS A 144 -5.94 14.06 -14.74
C LYS A 144 -5.98 12.75 -13.97
N MET A 145 -4.80 12.19 -13.66
CA MET A 145 -4.68 10.91 -12.99
C MET A 145 -5.18 10.97 -11.54
N PRO A 146 -5.68 9.83 -11.01
CA PRO A 146 -6.03 9.75 -9.61
C PRO A 146 -4.85 10.05 -8.69
N MET A 147 -5.06 10.96 -7.74
CA MET A 147 -4.06 11.31 -6.73
C MET A 147 -4.25 10.46 -5.47
N ILE A 148 -3.18 9.81 -5.01
CA ILE A 148 -3.18 9.10 -3.72
C ILE A 148 -2.74 10.05 -2.60
N ARG A 149 -3.58 10.18 -1.56
CA ARG A 149 -3.18 10.85 -0.32
C ARG A 149 -2.58 9.85 0.67
N TRP A 150 -1.26 9.88 0.77
CA TRP A 150 -0.52 9.05 1.72
C TRP A 150 -0.65 9.57 3.15
N VAL A 151 -1.17 8.73 4.07
CA VAL A 151 -1.39 9.08 5.49
C VAL A 151 -0.18 8.71 6.34
N VAL A 152 0.35 7.49 6.17
CA VAL A 152 1.58 7.06 6.84
C VAL A 152 2.77 7.40 5.94
N GLY A 153 3.42 8.51 6.29
CA GLY A 153 4.58 9.06 5.61
C GLY A 153 5.86 8.29 5.94
N ASN A 154 6.20 7.34 5.08
CA ASN A 154 7.53 7.17 4.47
C ASN A 154 7.51 5.91 3.61
N ILE A 155 6.66 5.86 2.59
CA ILE A 155 7.21 5.40 1.31
C ILE A 155 8.12 6.55 0.86
N LYS A 156 9.30 6.65 1.49
CA LYS A 156 10.41 7.21 0.72
C LYS A 156 10.48 6.24 -0.44
N LEU A 157 10.20 6.74 -1.64
CA LEU A 157 10.43 6.10 -2.94
C LEU A 157 11.93 5.78 -3.07
N GLY A 158 12.40 4.91 -2.18
CA GLY A 158 13.76 4.84 -1.68
C GLY A 158 13.87 3.57 -0.85
N TYR A 159 13.79 2.45 -1.56
CA TYR A 159 14.39 1.18 -1.19
C TYR A 159 13.97 0.59 0.17
N VAL A 160 12.68 0.66 0.53
CA VAL A 160 12.12 -0.47 1.28
C VAL A 160 11.91 -1.61 0.29
N SER A 161 13.01 -2.26 -0.06
CA SER A 161 13.01 -3.60 -0.65
C SER A 161 12.23 -4.48 0.32
N GLN A 162 11.04 -4.94 -0.07
CA GLN A 162 10.53 -6.15 0.52
C GLN A 162 11.44 -7.25 -0.01
N THR A 163 12.36 -7.73 0.84
CA THR A 163 13.28 -8.78 0.45
C THR A 163 12.49 -10.05 0.23
N ILE A 164 12.24 -10.35 -1.03
CA ILE A 164 11.72 -11.64 -1.48
C ILE A 164 12.84 -12.64 -1.23
N SER A 165 12.66 -13.44 -0.18
CA SER A 165 13.60 -14.50 0.15
C SER A 165 13.18 -15.72 -0.65
N THR A 166 13.75 -15.90 -1.83
CA THR A 166 13.64 -17.18 -2.56
C THR A 166 14.25 -18.27 -1.68
N TYR A 167 13.43 -19.21 -1.20
CA TYR A 167 13.92 -20.35 -0.43
C TYR A 167 14.49 -21.38 -1.41
N GLY A 168 15.71 -21.13 -1.88
CA GLY A 168 16.48 -22.00 -2.75
C GLY A 168 17.98 -21.77 -2.48
N ASN A 169 18.80 -22.81 -2.57
CA ASN A 169 20.22 -22.76 -2.18
C ASN A 169 21.14 -21.94 -3.12
N GLU A 170 20.61 -20.97 -3.85
CA GLU A 170 21.36 -20.08 -4.74
C GLU A 170 21.08 -18.63 -4.36
N PRO A 171 22.12 -17.80 -4.11
CA PRO A 171 21.95 -16.41 -3.73
C PRO A 171 21.70 -15.57 -4.99
N SER A 172 20.50 -15.61 -5.56
CA SER A 172 20.01 -14.51 -6.40
C SER A 172 19.28 -13.52 -5.49
N LEU A 173 19.93 -12.39 -5.23
CA LEU A 173 19.28 -11.22 -4.63
C LEU A 173 18.49 -10.53 -5.74
N ASP A 174 17.39 -11.13 -6.17
CA ASP A 174 16.51 -10.52 -7.15
C ASP A 174 15.77 -9.38 -6.43
N GLN A 175 16.26 -8.16 -6.65
CA GLN A 175 15.68 -6.95 -6.08
C GLN A 175 14.45 -6.55 -6.90
N MET A 176 13.25 -6.86 -6.41
CA MET A 176 12.05 -6.31 -7.00
C MET A 176 11.90 -4.81 -6.69
N TYR A 177 11.59 -4.05 -7.73
CA TYR A 177 11.33 -2.62 -7.68
C TYR A 177 9.87 -2.35 -7.39
N GLY A 178 9.44 -2.37 -6.13
CA GLY A 178 8.12 -1.85 -5.77
C GLY A 178 7.80 -1.96 -4.29
N HIS A 179 6.68 -1.34 -3.91
CA HIS A 179 6.26 -1.23 -2.52
C HIS A 179 4.83 -1.73 -2.33
N VAL A 180 4.65 -2.76 -1.49
CA VAL A 180 3.30 -3.17 -1.10
C VAL A 180 2.69 -2.15 -0.14
N CYS A 181 1.44 -1.80 -0.41
CA CYS A 181 0.67 -0.81 0.31
C CYS A 181 -0.79 -1.24 0.44
N LEU A 182 -1.48 -0.65 1.42
CA LEU A 182 -2.94 -0.68 1.53
C LEU A 182 -3.50 0.59 0.88
N ILE A 183 -4.45 0.41 -0.03
CA ILE A 183 -5.19 1.47 -0.70
C ILE A 183 -6.63 1.41 -0.23
N ILE A 184 -7.07 2.46 0.44
CA ILE A 184 -8.47 2.65 0.82
C ILE A 184 -9.15 3.51 -0.25
N THR A 185 -10.21 2.97 -0.82
CA THR A 185 -11.03 3.63 -1.85
C THR A 185 -12.23 4.27 -1.18
N ILE A 186 -12.41 5.57 -1.36
CA ILE A 186 -13.43 6.35 -0.65
C ILE A 186 -14.26 7.14 -1.65
N GLY A 187 -15.59 6.97 -1.60
CA GLY A 187 -16.55 7.76 -2.38
C GLY A 187 -16.66 9.23 -1.94
N PRO A 188 -17.44 10.05 -2.67
CA PRO A 188 -17.63 11.46 -2.35
C PRO A 188 -18.25 11.68 -0.98
N HIS A 189 -18.10 12.89 -0.44
CA HIS A 189 -18.69 13.24 0.85
C HIS A 189 -20.21 13.02 0.85
N GLY A 190 -20.71 12.35 1.89
CA GLY A 190 -22.10 11.94 2.00
C GLY A 190 -22.40 10.56 1.39
N ASP A 191 -21.51 9.99 0.58
CA ASP A 191 -21.67 8.67 -0.03
C ASP A 191 -20.32 7.91 -0.11
N ARG A 192 -19.67 7.75 1.06
CA ARG A 192 -18.30 7.23 1.17
C ARG A 192 -18.10 5.80 0.69
N GLN A 193 -19.18 5.03 0.61
CA GLN A 193 -19.17 3.63 0.18
C GLN A 193 -19.41 3.47 -1.32
N ASN A 194 -19.88 4.53 -1.99
CA ASN A 194 -20.12 4.52 -3.43
C ASN A 194 -18.85 4.90 -4.19
N ILE A 195 -18.19 3.88 -4.72
CA ILE A 195 -16.93 4.03 -5.46
C ILE A 195 -17.13 4.05 -6.98
N ASP A 196 -18.37 3.89 -7.48
CA ASP A 196 -18.68 3.78 -8.90
C ASP A 196 -18.39 5.07 -9.69
N ASN A 197 -18.38 6.22 -8.98
CA ASN A 197 -18.21 7.55 -9.57
C ASN A 197 -16.79 8.12 -9.41
N LEU A 198 -15.82 7.32 -8.93
CA LEU A 198 -14.44 7.78 -8.85
C LEU A 198 -13.84 7.98 -10.25
N PRO A 199 -12.88 8.90 -10.41
CA PRO A 199 -12.18 9.07 -11.69
C PRO A 199 -11.73 7.69 -12.16
N GLN A 200 -12.23 7.33 -13.35
CA GLN A 200 -12.06 6.01 -13.92
C GLN A 200 -10.57 5.71 -14.04
N ARG A 201 -10.21 4.45 -13.84
CA ARG A 201 -8.87 3.94 -14.19
C ARG A 201 -8.68 4.32 -15.66
N ASP A 202 -7.71 5.18 -15.97
CA ASP A 202 -7.55 5.74 -17.31
C ASP A 202 -7.35 4.59 -18.33
N ASP A 203 -8.43 4.20 -19.01
CA ASP A 203 -8.44 3.22 -20.11
C ASP A 203 -8.18 3.89 -21.48
N ASP A 204 -8.12 5.23 -21.53
CA ASP A 204 -8.03 6.01 -22.76
C ASP A 204 -6.69 6.75 -22.88
N ASP A 205 -5.65 6.03 -23.29
CA ASP A 205 -4.55 6.59 -24.09
C ASP A 205 -4.36 5.72 -25.34
N ASN A 206 -5.40 5.64 -26.15
CA ASN A 206 -5.35 5.06 -27.49
C ASN A 206 -5.10 6.14 -28.56
N ASP A 207 -4.20 7.09 -28.26
CA ASP A 207 -3.80 8.16 -29.17
C ASP A 207 -2.27 8.35 -29.11
N TYR A 208 -1.53 7.36 -29.62
CA TYR A 208 -0.21 7.60 -30.20
C TYR A 208 -0.16 7.01 -31.61
N TYR A 209 -0.30 7.90 -32.59
CA TYR A 209 0.05 7.69 -34.00
C TYR A 209 1.56 7.77 -34.21
#